data_AF-A0A430KRQ7-F1
#
_entry.id   AF-A0A430KRQ7-F1
#
_cell.length_a   1.000
_cell.length_b   1.000
_cell.length_c   1.000
_cell.angle_alpha   90.00
_cell.angle_beta   90.00
_cell.angle_gamma   90.00
#
_symmetry.space_group_name_H-M   'P 1'
#
loop_
_entity.id
_entity.type
_entity.pdbx_description
1 polymer ?
#
loop_
_entity_poly.entity_id
_entity_poly.type
_entity_poly.pdbx_seq_one_letter_code
_entity_poly.pdbx_strand_id
1 'polypeptide(L)'
;MSLAIFDLDETLLAGDSCSLFCQFLVDEGLAPTLFLQQDAQMMVRYHAQTLVLSDYIRFLLTPLMHLPVCDIDTLMPLFVERYIRPRLYPEALQLLASYQQQGIRLLIISATSEFIVKAIAKALGINDFLAIQLTTDADFYTGDIRGIATFREGKVKRLKQWLNEQQESLDGAFFYSDSINDLPLLEQVENPVAVNPDAPLLAVATQQHWPVLQWSIPDLTAVVATASSGTPSIQDQSFIRPELNHV
;
A
#
# COMPACT_ATOMS: atom_id res chain seq x y z
N MET A 1 17.47 1.96 -21.87
CA MET A 1 16.07 2.44 -21.75
C MET A 1 15.96 3.05 -20.38
N SER A 2 15.22 4.15 -20.20
CA SER A 2 15.03 4.70 -18.86
C SER A 2 14.03 3.83 -18.08
N LEU A 3 14.30 3.63 -16.80
CA LEU A 3 13.49 2.85 -15.87
C LEU A 3 12.79 3.82 -14.90
N ALA A 4 11.48 3.69 -14.74
CA ALA A 4 10.72 4.40 -13.72
C ALA A 4 10.21 3.42 -12.67
N ILE A 5 10.69 3.60 -11.45
CA ILE A 5 10.44 2.73 -10.31
C ILE A 5 9.43 3.44 -9.39
N PHE A 6 8.47 2.69 -8.87
CA PHE A 6 7.44 3.22 -8.00
C PHE A 6 7.31 2.35 -6.76
N ASP A 7 7.35 2.96 -5.58
CA ASP A 7 6.67 2.38 -4.43
C ASP A 7 5.15 2.35 -4.66
N LEU A 8 4.41 1.64 -3.82
CA LEU A 8 3.01 1.34 -4.05
C LEU A 8 2.09 2.09 -3.08
N ASP A 9 2.27 1.82 -1.79
CA ASP A 9 1.39 2.25 -0.71
C ASP A 9 1.70 3.71 -0.37
N GLU A 10 0.68 4.57 -0.22
CA GLU A 10 0.80 6.04 -0.10
C GLU A 10 1.53 6.76 -1.28
N THR A 11 2.05 6.01 -2.27
CA THR A 11 2.75 6.51 -3.45
C THR A 11 1.88 6.44 -4.71
N LEU A 12 1.53 5.24 -5.19
CA LEU A 12 0.64 5.05 -6.35
C LEU A 12 -0.83 5.03 -5.94
N LEU A 13 -1.12 4.62 -4.71
CA LEU A 13 -2.45 4.62 -4.11
C LEU A 13 -2.46 5.35 -2.77
N ALA A 14 -3.57 5.99 -2.43
CA ALA A 14 -3.78 6.57 -1.11
C ALA A 14 -4.16 5.48 -0.11
N GLY A 15 -3.33 5.29 0.91
CA GLY A 15 -3.49 4.23 1.92
C GLY A 15 -2.54 3.05 1.77
N ASP A 16 -2.58 2.18 2.77
CA ASP A 16 -1.79 0.95 2.87
C ASP A 16 -2.59 -0.27 2.35
N SER A 17 -2.11 -0.90 1.28
CA SER A 17 -2.81 -2.02 0.65
C SER A 17 -2.90 -3.27 1.52
N CYS A 18 -1.97 -3.50 2.46
CA CYS A 18 -2.07 -4.59 3.43
C CYS A 18 -3.23 -4.36 4.41
N SER A 19 -3.35 -3.15 4.96
CA SER A 19 -4.44 -2.74 5.85
C SER A 19 -5.80 -2.77 5.13
N LEU A 20 -5.84 -2.32 3.87
CA LEU A 20 -7.03 -2.44 3.03
C LEU A 20 -7.40 -3.89 2.76
N PHE A 21 -6.41 -4.77 2.59
CA PHE A 21 -6.65 -6.19 2.42
C PHE A 21 -7.16 -6.83 3.71
N CYS A 22 -6.65 -6.44 4.89
CA CYS A 22 -7.21 -6.83 6.18
C CYS A 22 -8.70 -6.45 6.30
N GLN A 23 -9.07 -5.25 5.88
CA GLN A 23 -10.48 -4.81 5.83
C GLN A 23 -11.31 -5.65 4.87
N PHE A 24 -10.80 -5.92 3.67
CA PHE A 24 -11.46 -6.79 2.71
C PHE A 24 -11.70 -8.20 3.27
N LEU A 25 -10.74 -8.81 3.96
CA LEU A 25 -10.91 -10.12 4.58
C LEU A 25 -12.02 -10.13 5.63
N VAL A 26 -12.17 -9.04 6.40
CA VAL A 26 -13.28 -8.93 7.37
C VAL A 26 -14.62 -8.75 6.66
N ASP A 27 -14.67 -7.91 5.62
CA ASP A 27 -15.90 -7.62 4.89
C ASP A 27 -16.42 -8.85 4.11
N GLU A 28 -15.53 -9.71 3.62
CA GLU A 28 -15.87 -10.99 2.99
C GLU A 28 -16.08 -12.14 4.00
N GLY A 29 -16.00 -11.87 5.31
CA GLY A 29 -16.23 -12.85 6.37
C GLY A 29 -15.12 -13.89 6.54
N LEU A 30 -13.94 -13.66 5.97
CA LEU A 30 -12.74 -14.52 6.07
C LEU A 30 -11.95 -14.26 7.35
N ALA A 31 -12.10 -13.08 7.95
CA ALA A 31 -11.46 -12.71 9.21
C ALA A 31 -12.45 -12.08 10.19
N PRO A 32 -12.28 -12.23 11.51
CA PRO A 32 -13.10 -11.54 12.51
C PRO A 32 -12.74 -10.06 12.58
N THR A 33 -13.66 -9.19 13.01
CA THR A 33 -13.40 -7.74 13.17
C THR A 33 -12.22 -7.41 14.10
N LEU A 34 -11.91 -8.29 15.07
CA LEU A 34 -10.72 -8.15 15.94
C LEU A 34 -9.40 -8.13 15.13
N PHE A 35 -9.38 -8.73 13.94
CA PHE A 35 -8.22 -8.73 13.05
C PHE A 35 -7.78 -7.30 12.69
N LEU A 36 -8.72 -6.39 12.47
CA LEU A 36 -8.42 -4.97 12.18
C LEU A 36 -7.76 -4.26 13.36
N GLN A 37 -8.14 -4.61 14.59
CA GLN A 37 -7.51 -4.02 15.78
C GLN A 37 -6.06 -4.48 15.93
N GLN A 38 -5.78 -5.74 15.59
CA GLN A 38 -4.43 -6.29 15.61
C GLN A 38 -3.56 -5.70 14.49
N ASP A 39 -4.13 -5.55 13.29
CA ASP A 39 -3.47 -4.86 12.17
C ASP A 39 -3.09 -3.42 12.55
N ALA A 40 -4.03 -2.65 13.12
CA ALA A 40 -3.75 -1.30 13.60
C ALA A 40 -2.61 -1.25 14.63
N GLN A 41 -2.50 -2.23 15.53
CA GLN A 41 -1.37 -2.32 16.48
C GLN A 41 -0.04 -2.60 15.79
N MET A 42 -0.03 -3.40 14.72
CA MET A 42 1.17 -3.66 13.92
C MET A 42 1.58 -2.40 13.14
N MET A 43 0.62 -1.64 12.61
CA MET A 43 0.89 -0.38 11.91
C MET A 43 1.47 0.69 12.82
N VAL A 44 1.05 0.76 14.08
CA VAL A 44 1.73 1.60 15.09
C VAL A 44 3.22 1.23 15.21
N ARG A 45 3.55 -0.07 15.24
CA ARG A 45 4.96 -0.53 15.30
C ARG A 45 5.72 -0.24 14.01
N TYR A 46 5.05 -0.31 12.85
CA TYR A 46 5.63 0.03 11.55
C TYR A 46 6.07 1.49 11.52
N HIS A 47 5.17 2.42 11.85
CA HIS A 47 5.49 3.85 11.91
C HIS A 47 6.53 4.17 12.98
N ALA A 48 6.54 3.42 14.09
CA ALA A 48 7.58 3.52 15.11
C ALA A 48 8.91 2.83 14.73
N GLN A 49 9.02 2.26 13.52
CA GLN A 49 10.19 1.52 13.03
C GLN A 49 10.63 0.31 13.89
N THR A 50 9.71 -0.24 14.69
CA THR A 50 9.95 -1.39 15.61
C THR A 50 9.27 -2.67 15.15
N LEU A 51 8.60 -2.65 13.99
CA LEU A 51 7.92 -3.83 13.45
C LEU A 51 8.92 -4.93 13.07
N VAL A 52 8.63 -6.15 13.49
CA VAL A 52 9.27 -7.36 12.96
C VAL A 52 8.45 -7.82 11.75
N LEU A 53 9.00 -7.63 10.55
CA LEU A 53 8.28 -7.87 9.29
C LEU A 53 7.75 -9.31 9.16
N SER A 54 8.50 -10.31 9.61
CA SER A 54 8.06 -11.72 9.58
C SER A 54 6.82 -11.96 10.44
N ASP A 55 6.69 -11.24 11.56
CA ASP A 55 5.53 -11.38 12.44
C ASP A 55 4.29 -10.76 11.79
N TYR A 56 4.47 -9.63 11.08
CA TYR A 56 3.40 -9.01 10.32
C TYR A 56 2.90 -9.88 9.18
N ILE A 57 3.82 -10.45 8.38
CA ILE A 57 3.45 -11.35 7.28
C ILE A 57 2.73 -12.59 7.79
N ARG A 58 3.20 -13.21 8.87
CA ARG A 58 2.52 -14.36 9.48
C ARG A 58 1.12 -14.00 9.99
N PHE A 59 0.97 -12.83 10.60
CA PHE A 59 -0.32 -12.30 11.02
C PHE A 59 -1.26 -12.09 9.81
N LEU A 60 -0.81 -11.37 8.78
CA LEU A 60 -1.59 -11.07 7.57
C LEU A 60 -2.12 -12.34 6.90
N LEU A 61 -1.30 -13.40 6.88
CA LEU A 61 -1.63 -14.67 6.24
C LEU A 61 -2.47 -15.61 7.11
N THR A 62 -2.64 -15.33 8.41
CA THR A 62 -3.35 -16.22 9.33
C THR A 62 -4.76 -16.61 8.83
N PRO A 63 -5.60 -15.67 8.31
CA PRO A 63 -6.92 -16.04 7.77
C PRO A 63 -6.87 -16.87 6.49
N LEU A 64 -5.71 -16.92 5.81
CA LEU A 64 -5.56 -17.50 4.48
C LEU A 64 -4.85 -18.85 4.47
N MET A 65 -4.17 -19.23 5.55
CA MET A 65 -3.32 -20.44 5.62
C MET A 65 -4.04 -21.77 5.30
N HIS A 66 -5.37 -21.79 5.40
CA HIS A 66 -6.19 -22.97 5.12
C HIS A 66 -6.76 -22.98 3.68
N LEU A 67 -6.53 -21.91 2.91
CA LEU A 67 -7.01 -21.77 1.55
C LEU A 67 -5.88 -22.08 0.56
N PRO A 68 -6.15 -22.85 -0.51
CA PRO A 68 -5.21 -22.98 -1.61
C PRO A 68 -4.87 -21.61 -2.22
N VAL A 69 -3.65 -21.44 -2.69
CA VAL A 69 -3.19 -20.20 -3.34
C VAL A 69 -4.11 -19.78 -4.49
N CYS A 70 -4.64 -20.74 -5.26
CA CYS A 70 -5.57 -20.44 -6.35
C CYS A 70 -6.89 -19.81 -5.87
N ASP A 71 -7.37 -20.19 -4.68
CA ASP A 71 -8.60 -19.65 -4.13
C ASP A 71 -8.36 -18.22 -3.64
N ILE A 72 -7.21 -17.95 -3.04
CA ILE A 72 -6.78 -16.59 -2.66
C ILE A 72 -6.67 -15.71 -3.91
N ASP A 73 -6.08 -16.21 -5.00
CA ASP A 73 -5.97 -15.49 -6.27
C ASP A 73 -7.34 -15.11 -6.85
N THR A 74 -8.40 -15.88 -6.59
CA THR A 74 -9.76 -15.58 -7.07
C THR A 74 -10.41 -14.40 -6.35
N LEU A 75 -9.95 -14.08 -5.13
CA LEU A 75 -10.42 -12.92 -4.35
C LEU A 75 -9.88 -11.60 -4.89
N MET A 76 -8.72 -11.65 -5.55
CA MET A 76 -7.94 -10.46 -5.89
C MET A 76 -8.62 -9.49 -6.87
N PRO A 77 -9.35 -9.93 -7.91
CA PRO A 77 -10.10 -9.01 -8.77
C PRO A 77 -11.13 -8.17 -8.00
N LEU A 78 -11.84 -8.78 -7.05
CA LEU A 78 -12.84 -8.09 -6.23
C LEU A 78 -12.18 -7.10 -5.27
N PHE A 79 -11.09 -7.51 -4.62
CA PHE A 79 -10.29 -6.63 -3.77
C PHE A 79 -9.80 -5.39 -4.52
N VAL A 80 -9.20 -5.60 -5.70
CA VAL A 80 -8.68 -4.50 -6.52
C VAL A 80 -9.79 -3.52 -6.92
N GLU A 81 -10.94 -4.03 -7.37
CA GLU A 81 -12.05 -3.19 -7.81
C GLU A 81 -12.63 -2.34 -6.67
N ARG A 82 -12.85 -2.95 -5.49
CA ARG A 82 -13.55 -2.28 -4.37
C ARG A 82 -12.63 -1.44 -3.49
N TYR A 83 -11.38 -1.85 -3.29
CA TYR A 83 -10.49 -1.23 -2.32
C TYR A 83 -9.36 -0.46 -2.97
N ILE A 84 -8.81 -0.94 -4.10
CA ILE A 84 -7.64 -0.31 -4.71
C ILE A 84 -8.02 0.75 -5.75
N ARG A 85 -8.87 0.43 -6.74
CA ARG A 85 -9.22 1.37 -7.82
C ARG A 85 -9.68 2.75 -7.33
N PRO A 86 -10.57 2.87 -6.32
CA PRO A 86 -11.00 4.17 -5.83
C PRO A 86 -9.90 4.97 -5.12
N ARG A 87 -8.78 4.31 -4.81
CA ARG A 87 -7.63 4.86 -4.08
C ARG A 87 -6.42 5.13 -4.96
N LEU A 88 -6.46 4.85 -6.26
CA LEU A 88 -5.35 5.20 -7.15
C LEU A 88 -5.31 6.71 -7.38
N TYR A 89 -4.15 7.33 -7.22
CA TYR A 89 -4.00 8.75 -7.49
C TYR A 89 -4.18 9.03 -8.99
N PRO A 90 -5.08 9.94 -9.39
CA PRO A 90 -5.23 10.32 -10.79
C PRO A 90 -3.92 10.82 -11.42
N GLU A 91 -3.10 11.53 -10.65
CA GLU A 91 -1.78 12.03 -11.05
C GLU A 91 -0.80 10.89 -11.32
N ALA A 92 -0.82 9.84 -10.49
CA ALA A 92 -0.02 8.63 -10.70
C ALA A 92 -0.41 7.95 -12.01
N LEU A 93 -1.71 7.79 -12.27
CA LEU A 93 -2.22 7.17 -13.50
C LEU A 93 -1.79 7.94 -14.75
N GLN A 94 -1.84 9.27 -14.70
CA GLN A 94 -1.37 10.14 -15.80
C GLN A 94 0.13 9.98 -16.04
N LEU A 95 0.93 9.92 -14.97
CA LEU A 95 2.38 9.75 -15.05
C LEU A 95 2.75 8.39 -15.64
N LEU A 96 2.13 7.30 -15.17
CA LEU A 96 2.35 5.96 -15.69
C LEU A 96 2.01 5.87 -17.18
N ALA A 97 0.87 6.44 -17.60
CA ALA A 97 0.48 6.49 -19.01
C ALA A 97 1.48 7.29 -19.87
N SER A 98 1.98 8.42 -19.36
CA SER A 98 3.00 9.23 -20.02
C SER A 98 4.30 8.45 -20.23
N TYR A 99 4.76 7.73 -19.21
CA TYR A 99 5.94 6.87 -19.31
C TYR A 99 5.77 5.71 -20.29
N GLN A 100 4.61 5.07 -20.31
CA GLN A 100 4.30 4.04 -21.31
C GLN A 100 4.36 4.59 -22.74
N GLN A 101 3.80 5.79 -22.98
CA GLN A 101 3.84 6.45 -24.29
C GLN A 101 5.26 6.80 -24.73
N GLN A 102 6.14 7.12 -23.78
CA GLN A 102 7.55 7.40 -24.03
C GLN A 102 8.41 6.13 -24.17
N GLY A 103 7.83 4.94 -23.96
CA GLY A 103 8.57 3.68 -23.95
C GLY A 103 9.49 3.51 -22.75
N ILE A 104 9.23 4.23 -21.65
CA ILE A 104 9.93 4.08 -20.37
C ILE A 104 9.41 2.82 -19.67
N ARG A 105 10.32 1.96 -19.23
CA ARG A 105 9.96 0.72 -18.54
C ARG A 105 9.48 1.05 -17.13
N LEU A 106 8.35 0.45 -16.72
CA LEU A 106 7.74 0.67 -15.42
C LEU A 106 8.02 -0.52 -14.50
N LEU A 107 8.39 -0.23 -13.26
CA LEU A 107 8.62 -1.23 -12.22
C LEU A 107 7.95 -0.80 -10.91
N ILE A 108 7.12 -1.66 -10.33
CA ILE A 108 6.68 -1.48 -8.93
C ILE A 108 7.66 -2.18 -7.99
N ILE A 109 8.02 -1.55 -6.88
CA ILE A 109 8.78 -2.19 -5.79
C ILE A 109 8.18 -1.86 -4.43
N SER A 110 7.58 -2.84 -3.77
CA SER A 110 6.80 -2.62 -2.55
C SER A 110 7.13 -3.64 -1.46
N ALA A 111 6.99 -3.24 -0.19
CA ALA A 111 7.09 -4.12 0.98
C ALA A 111 5.78 -4.89 1.27
N THR A 112 4.90 -5.00 0.27
CA THR A 112 3.64 -5.75 0.33
C THR A 112 3.80 -7.16 -0.25
N SER A 113 2.94 -8.09 0.16
CA SER A 113 2.93 -9.49 -0.29
C SER A 113 2.69 -9.61 -1.80
N GLU A 114 3.34 -10.57 -2.45
CA GLU A 114 3.38 -10.67 -3.91
C GLU A 114 2.03 -10.81 -4.59
N PHE A 115 1.05 -11.51 -3.99
CA PHE A 115 -0.27 -11.69 -4.59
C PHE A 115 -1.07 -10.37 -4.65
N ILE A 116 -0.89 -9.49 -3.67
CA ILE A 116 -1.49 -8.15 -3.64
C ILE A 116 -0.84 -7.27 -4.72
N VAL A 117 0.50 -7.16 -4.69
CA VAL A 117 1.24 -6.32 -5.65
C VAL A 117 0.99 -6.77 -7.09
N LYS A 118 1.01 -8.09 -7.35
CA LYS A 118 0.72 -8.67 -8.67
C LYS A 118 -0.66 -8.29 -9.18
N ALA A 119 -1.68 -8.33 -8.31
CA ALA A 119 -3.04 -7.97 -8.68
C ALA A 119 -3.17 -6.48 -9.03
N ILE A 120 -2.51 -5.61 -8.25
CA ILE A 120 -2.52 -4.17 -8.48
C ILE A 120 -1.72 -3.80 -9.74
N ALA A 121 -0.52 -4.35 -9.90
CA ALA A 121 0.32 -4.18 -11.10
C ALA A 121 -0.44 -4.57 -12.37
N LYS A 122 -1.14 -5.71 -12.35
CA LYS A 122 -2.01 -6.15 -13.45
C LYS A 122 -3.10 -5.14 -13.78
N ALA A 123 -3.74 -4.55 -12.76
CA ALA A 123 -4.79 -3.55 -12.96
C ALA A 123 -4.27 -2.22 -13.51
N LEU A 124 -3.00 -1.89 -13.24
CA LEU A 124 -2.29 -0.74 -13.78
C LEU A 124 -1.64 -1.00 -15.14
N GLY A 125 -1.69 -2.24 -15.65
CA GLY A 125 -1.02 -2.62 -16.89
C GLY A 125 0.52 -2.59 -16.78
N ILE A 126 1.06 -2.80 -15.58
CA ILE A 126 2.50 -2.87 -15.31
C ILE A 126 2.91 -4.33 -15.21
N ASN A 127 3.88 -4.74 -16.03
CA ASN A 127 4.32 -6.13 -16.12
C ASN A 127 5.39 -6.48 -15.08
N ASP A 128 6.25 -5.53 -14.75
CA ASP A 128 7.37 -5.75 -13.84
C ASP A 128 7.02 -5.28 -12.42
N PHE A 129 7.19 -6.16 -11.44
CA PHE A 129 7.06 -5.81 -10.03
C PHE A 129 8.01 -6.63 -9.16
N LEU A 130 8.41 -6.04 -8.03
CA LEU A 130 9.17 -6.67 -6.96
C LEU A 130 8.37 -6.51 -5.65
N ALA A 131 8.07 -7.65 -5.03
CA ALA A 131 7.25 -7.72 -3.83
C ALA A 131 7.83 -8.74 -2.84
N ILE A 132 7.27 -8.79 -1.63
CA ILE A 132 7.61 -9.82 -0.65
C ILE A 132 7.07 -11.15 -1.16
N GLN A 133 7.99 -12.05 -1.51
CA GLN A 133 7.66 -13.40 -1.93
C GLN A 133 7.34 -14.27 -0.72
N LEU A 134 6.35 -15.13 -0.86
CA LEU A 134 5.89 -16.00 0.22
C LEU A 134 6.31 -17.44 -0.03
N THR A 135 6.58 -18.18 1.04
CA THR A 135 6.83 -19.61 0.96
C THR A 135 5.50 -20.35 0.85
N THR A 136 5.46 -21.32 -0.05
CA THR A 136 4.32 -22.24 -0.21
C THR A 136 4.75 -23.68 0.03
N ASP A 137 3.84 -24.45 0.61
CA ASP A 137 3.94 -25.91 0.72
C ASP A 137 2.61 -26.54 0.28
N ALA A 138 2.67 -27.51 -0.63
CA ALA A 138 1.51 -28.16 -1.24
C ALA A 138 0.38 -27.19 -1.69
N ASP A 139 0.74 -26.06 -2.30
CA ASP A 139 -0.17 -24.99 -2.74
C ASP A 139 -0.85 -24.16 -1.63
N PHE A 140 -0.34 -24.18 -0.40
CA PHE A 140 -0.77 -23.33 0.71
C PHE A 140 0.37 -22.42 1.18
N TYR A 141 0.05 -21.19 1.60
CA TYR A 141 1.06 -20.30 2.20
C TYR A 141 1.46 -20.78 3.60
N THR A 142 2.76 -20.84 3.88
CA THR A 142 3.28 -21.27 5.20
C THR A 142 3.29 -20.16 6.24
N GLY A 143 3.10 -18.90 5.81
CA GLY A 143 3.27 -17.72 6.66
C GLY A 143 4.69 -17.14 6.67
N ASP A 144 5.62 -17.74 5.92
CA ASP A 144 7.03 -17.33 5.91
C ASP A 144 7.40 -16.59 4.63
N ILE A 145 8.34 -15.66 4.76
CA ILE A 145 8.92 -14.94 3.63
C ILE A 145 9.92 -15.83 2.91
N ARG A 146 9.85 -15.88 1.57
CA ARG A 146 10.83 -16.55 0.72
C ARG A 146 11.92 -15.56 0.30
N GLY A 147 13.17 -15.84 0.69
CA GLY A 147 14.32 -15.05 0.26
C GLY A 147 14.41 -13.67 0.92
N ILE A 148 14.81 -12.66 0.15
CA ILE A 148 15.03 -11.30 0.65
C ILE A 148 13.74 -10.49 0.48
N ALA A 149 13.20 -9.98 1.60
CA ALA A 149 12.06 -9.07 1.56
C ALA A 149 12.41 -7.74 0.87
N THR A 150 11.48 -7.21 0.09
CA THR A 150 11.53 -5.86 -0.51
C THR A 150 11.23 -4.77 0.52
N PHE A 151 12.00 -4.75 1.62
CA PHE A 151 11.86 -3.78 2.70
C PHE A 151 13.22 -3.15 3.03
N ARG A 152 13.29 -1.82 3.07
CA ARG A 152 14.52 -1.05 3.33
C ARG A 152 15.69 -1.47 2.44
N GLU A 153 16.85 -1.82 2.99
CA GLU A 153 18.03 -2.30 2.24
C GLU A 153 17.72 -3.55 1.41
N GLY A 154 16.70 -4.31 1.81
CA GLY A 154 16.17 -5.42 1.04
C GLY A 154 15.61 -5.01 -0.32
N LYS A 155 14.97 -3.83 -0.44
CA LYS A 155 14.54 -3.27 -1.74
C LYS A 155 15.73 -3.07 -2.67
N VAL A 156 16.80 -2.46 -2.17
CA VAL A 156 18.03 -2.22 -2.97
C VAL A 156 18.64 -3.54 -3.45
N LYS A 157 18.72 -4.55 -2.57
CA LYS A 157 19.26 -5.88 -2.94
C LYS A 157 18.39 -6.56 -4.00
N ARG A 158 17.07 -6.53 -3.84
CA ARG A 158 16.12 -7.14 -4.79
C ARG A 158 16.13 -6.42 -6.13
N LEU A 159 16.20 -5.09 -6.13
CA LEU A 159 16.33 -4.32 -7.36
C LEU A 159 17.63 -4.66 -8.10
N LYS A 160 18.77 -4.73 -7.40
CA LYS A 160 20.05 -5.12 -8.02
C LYS A 160 20.01 -6.52 -8.64
N GLN A 161 19.35 -7.48 -7.99
CA GLN A 161 19.13 -8.81 -8.56
C GLN A 161 18.32 -8.72 -9.86
N TRP A 162 17.20 -8.00 -9.83
CA TRP A 162 16.33 -7.82 -10.99
C TRP A 162 17.03 -7.10 -12.15
N LEU A 163 17.78 -6.02 -11.88
CA LEU A 163 18.55 -5.29 -12.90
C LEU A 163 19.54 -6.22 -13.62
N ASN A 164 20.26 -7.06 -12.88
CA ASN A 164 21.19 -8.03 -13.45
C ASN A 164 20.46 -9.09 -14.30
N GLU A 165 19.33 -9.61 -13.84
CA GLU A 165 18.52 -10.61 -14.55
C GLU A 165 17.91 -10.04 -15.83
N GLN A 166 17.49 -8.77 -15.81
CA GLN A 166 16.87 -8.09 -16.93
C GLN A 166 17.87 -7.39 -17.86
N GLN A 167 19.16 -7.36 -17.49
CA GLN A 167 20.20 -6.60 -18.19
C GLN A 167 19.89 -5.09 -18.30
N GLU A 168 19.30 -4.54 -17.23
CA GLU A 168 18.93 -3.12 -17.11
C GLU A 168 19.92 -2.37 -16.21
N SER A 169 19.96 -1.03 -16.33
CA SER A 169 20.75 -0.14 -15.46
C SER A 169 19.86 0.91 -14.78
N LEU A 170 20.44 1.62 -13.81
CA LEU A 170 19.79 2.77 -13.16
C LEU A 170 20.12 4.11 -13.85
N ASP A 171 20.79 4.08 -15.01
CA ASP A 171 21.18 5.30 -15.72
C ASP A 171 19.92 6.07 -16.14
N GLY A 172 19.80 7.31 -15.66
CA GLY A 172 18.60 8.13 -15.85
C GLY A 172 17.33 7.55 -15.23
N ALA A 173 17.42 6.62 -14.27
CA ALA A 173 16.25 6.05 -13.62
C ALA A 173 15.55 7.03 -12.68
N PHE A 174 14.24 6.83 -12.53
CA PHE A 174 13.39 7.54 -11.57
C PHE A 174 12.99 6.61 -10.45
N PHE A 175 12.84 7.15 -9.24
CA PHE A 175 12.19 6.43 -8.15
C PHE A 175 11.25 7.35 -7.38
N TYR A 176 9.99 6.92 -7.26
CA TYR A 176 8.92 7.61 -6.55
C TYR A 176 8.60 6.86 -5.26
N SER A 177 8.61 7.55 -4.12
CA SER A 177 8.26 6.97 -2.81
C SER A 177 7.80 8.03 -1.80
N ASP A 178 6.98 7.62 -0.83
CA ASP A 178 6.50 8.41 0.30
C ASP A 178 7.33 8.23 1.58
N SER A 179 8.08 7.14 1.71
CA SER A 179 8.60 6.71 3.01
C SER A 179 10.10 6.84 3.17
N ILE A 180 10.54 7.24 4.37
CA ILE A 180 11.96 7.20 4.77
C ILE A 180 12.55 5.79 4.72
N ASN A 181 11.73 4.74 4.78
CA ASN A 181 12.18 3.35 4.62
C ASN A 181 12.83 3.11 3.25
N ASP A 182 12.50 3.93 2.25
CA ASP A 182 12.98 3.84 0.88
C ASP A 182 14.17 4.75 0.58
N LEU A 183 14.64 5.51 1.57
CA LEU A 183 15.83 6.36 1.46
C LEU A 183 17.03 5.62 0.85
N PRO A 184 17.39 4.38 1.26
CA PRO A 184 18.52 3.67 0.67
C PRO A 184 18.41 3.44 -0.84
N LEU A 185 17.20 3.42 -1.41
CA LEU A 185 16.99 3.29 -2.85
C LEU A 185 16.87 4.66 -3.54
N LEU A 186 16.24 5.65 -2.91
CA LEU A 186 16.20 7.03 -3.42
C LEU A 186 17.61 7.59 -3.63
N GLU A 187 18.56 7.26 -2.75
CA GLU A 187 19.97 7.67 -2.88
C GLU A 187 20.74 6.97 -4.01
N GLN A 188 20.15 5.97 -4.70
CA GLN A 188 20.82 5.19 -5.75
C GLN A 188 20.40 5.61 -7.17
N VAL A 189 19.32 6.37 -7.32
CA VAL A 189 18.80 6.79 -8.63
C VAL A 189 19.20 8.23 -8.95
N GLU A 190 19.27 8.55 -10.24
CA GLU A 190 19.56 9.93 -10.68
C GLU A 190 18.38 10.88 -10.45
N ASN A 191 17.15 10.37 -10.50
CA ASN A 191 15.93 11.17 -10.40
C ASN A 191 15.04 10.69 -9.23
N PRO A 192 15.45 10.91 -7.96
CA PRO A 192 14.60 10.61 -6.80
C PRO A 192 13.46 11.61 -6.71
N VAL A 193 12.25 11.13 -6.41
CA VAL A 193 11.05 11.95 -6.25
C VAL A 193 10.29 11.52 -5.00
N ALA A 194 10.08 12.46 -4.09
CA ALA A 194 9.26 12.24 -2.90
C ALA A 194 7.78 12.50 -3.24
N VAL A 195 6.89 11.54 -2.97
CA VAL A 195 5.46 11.65 -3.23
C VAL A 195 4.72 11.56 -1.91
N ASN A 196 3.95 12.58 -1.54
CA ASN A 196 3.23 12.61 -0.26
C ASN A 196 4.11 12.23 0.96
N PRO A 197 5.36 12.73 1.06
CA PRO A 197 6.35 12.11 1.93
C PRO A 197 6.02 12.20 3.41
N ASP A 198 6.43 11.17 4.17
CA ASP A 198 6.50 11.23 5.62
C ASP A 198 7.42 12.36 6.09
N ALA A 199 7.26 12.83 7.32
CA ALA A 199 8.02 13.98 7.83
C ALA A 199 9.55 13.77 7.78
N PRO A 200 10.10 12.58 8.12
CA PRO A 200 11.52 12.30 7.93
C PRO A 200 11.98 12.39 6.45
N LEU A 201 11.25 11.80 5.50
CA LEU A 201 11.60 11.85 4.08
C LEU A 201 11.48 13.28 3.53
N LEU A 202 10.46 14.04 3.94
CA LEU A 202 10.32 15.45 3.55
C LEU A 202 11.53 16.28 3.98
N ALA A 203 12.07 16.04 5.18
CA ALA A 203 13.28 16.71 5.65
C ALA A 203 14.49 16.41 4.76
N VAL A 204 14.69 15.14 4.40
CA VAL A 204 15.77 14.73 3.48
C VAL A 204 15.58 15.31 2.09
N ALA A 205 14.37 15.20 1.52
CA ALA A 205 14.05 15.74 0.20
C ALA A 205 14.28 17.25 0.13
N THR A 206 13.92 17.98 1.19
CA THR A 206 14.18 19.43 1.31
C THR A 206 15.69 19.72 1.35
N GLN A 207 16.45 18.97 2.15
CA GLN A 207 17.89 19.12 2.29
C GLN A 207 18.65 18.81 0.99
N GLN A 208 18.22 17.77 0.25
CA GLN A 208 18.85 17.33 -0.99
C GLN A 208 18.23 17.96 -2.24
N HIS A 209 17.26 18.85 -2.08
CA HIS A 209 16.51 19.50 -3.17
C HIS A 209 15.84 18.51 -4.14
N TRP A 210 15.36 17.38 -3.62
CA TRP A 210 14.58 16.44 -4.41
C TRP A 210 13.18 17.01 -4.69
N PRO A 211 12.61 16.77 -5.88
CA PRO A 211 11.22 17.10 -6.16
C PRO A 211 10.27 16.46 -5.13
N VAL A 212 9.33 17.25 -4.64
CA VAL A 212 8.25 16.81 -3.76
C VAL A 212 6.92 16.98 -4.48
N LEU A 213 6.18 15.89 -4.63
CA LEU A 213 4.84 15.86 -5.20
C LEU A 213 3.81 15.70 -4.09
N GLN A 214 2.67 16.35 -4.27
CA GLN A 214 1.50 16.26 -3.39
C GLN A 214 0.33 15.82 -4.27
N TRP A 215 0.01 14.53 -4.21
CA TRP A 215 -1.08 13.91 -4.97
C TRP A 215 -2.29 13.72 -4.06
N SER A 216 -3.48 13.82 -4.64
CA SER A 216 -4.71 13.75 -3.86
C SER A 216 -5.82 13.07 -4.62
N ILE A 217 -6.76 12.50 -3.87
CA ILE A 217 -7.99 11.96 -4.44
C ILE A 217 -9.10 12.96 -4.12
N PRO A 218 -9.74 13.55 -5.14
CA PRO A 218 -10.73 14.62 -4.96
C PRO A 218 -11.85 14.29 -3.96
N ASP A 219 -12.28 13.02 -3.88
CA ASP A 219 -13.46 12.61 -3.11
C ASP A 219 -13.17 12.01 -1.73
N LEU A 220 -11.91 11.65 -1.40
CA LEU A 220 -11.56 11.07 -0.09
C LEU A 220 -11.29 12.14 0.98
N THR A 221 -10.88 13.34 0.57
CA THR A 221 -10.60 14.47 1.48
C THR A 221 -11.86 15.05 2.11
N ALA A 222 -13.02 14.94 1.46
CA ALA A 222 -14.30 15.45 1.97
C ALA A 222 -14.84 14.63 3.16
N VAL A 223 -14.51 13.34 3.26
CA VAL A 223 -15.02 12.46 4.33
C VAL A 223 -14.31 12.74 5.65
N VAL A 224 -12.99 13.01 5.63
CA VAL A 224 -12.20 13.25 6.85
C VAL A 224 -12.58 14.58 7.52
N ALA A 225 -12.93 15.62 6.76
CA ALA A 225 -13.34 16.92 7.30
C ALA A 225 -14.69 16.89 8.05
N THR A 226 -15.52 15.87 7.84
CA THR A 226 -16.84 15.74 8.49
C THR A 226 -16.83 14.91 9.78
N ALA A 227 -15.73 14.19 10.07
CA ALA A 227 -15.63 13.33 11.25
C ALA A 227 -15.12 14.05 12.52
N SER A 228 -14.75 15.33 12.44
CA SER A 228 -14.17 16.09 13.57
C SER A 228 -15.09 17.15 14.18
N SER A 229 -16.41 17.07 13.98
CA SER A 229 -17.34 17.95 14.70
C SER A 229 -18.66 17.25 15.02
N GLY A 230 -18.77 16.72 16.24
CA GLY A 230 -20.07 16.28 16.75
C GLY A 230 -20.02 15.30 17.91
N THR A 231 -19.48 15.71 19.05
CA THR A 231 -19.80 15.06 20.33
C THR A 231 -21.23 15.47 20.71
N PRO A 232 -22.22 14.57 20.87
CA PRO A 232 -23.51 14.95 21.41
C PRO A 232 -23.37 15.06 22.92
N SER A 233 -23.46 16.29 23.45
CA SER A 233 -23.58 16.54 24.88
C SER A 233 -24.93 16.04 25.38
N ILE A 234 -24.91 15.11 26.32
CA ILE A 234 -26.07 14.72 27.12
C ILE A 234 -26.31 15.82 28.16
N GLN A 235 -27.34 16.63 27.96
CA GLN A 235 -28.09 17.39 28.97
C GLN A 235 -29.11 18.28 28.22
N ASP A 236 -30.40 17.93 28.23
CA ASP A 236 -31.38 18.63 29.07
C ASP A 236 -32.78 18.03 28.94
N GLN A 237 -33.53 18.08 30.05
CA GLN A 237 -34.87 17.53 30.19
C GLN A 237 -35.96 18.52 29.75
N SER A 238 -37.08 17.93 29.33
CA SER A 238 -38.46 18.29 29.74
C SER A 238 -39.39 19.06 28.78
N PHE A 239 -40.64 18.53 28.74
CA PHE A 239 -41.91 19.03 28.18
C PHE A 239 -41.99 19.07 26.64
N ILE A 240 -42.94 18.39 25.97
CA ILE A 240 -44.40 18.59 26.04
C ILE A 240 -45.12 17.29 25.59
N ARG A 241 -46.13 16.84 26.35
CA ARG A 241 -47.20 15.93 25.86
C ARG A 241 -48.23 16.73 25.07
N PRO A 242 -48.91 16.10 24.09
CA PRO A 242 -50.37 16.11 24.21
C PRO A 242 -51.01 14.73 23.99
N GLU A 243 -52.21 14.66 24.54
CA GLU A 243 -53.17 13.56 24.60
C GLU A 243 -53.55 13.00 23.23
N LEU A 244 -53.81 11.69 23.19
CA LEU A 244 -54.80 11.10 22.29
C LEU A 244 -55.57 10.02 23.07
N ASN A 245 -56.81 10.36 23.41
CA ASN A 245 -57.89 9.39 23.64
C ASN A 245 -58.23 8.72 22.30
N HIS A 246 -58.46 7.40 22.30
CA HIS A 246 -59.70 6.78 21.84
C HIS A 246 -59.65 5.24 21.89
N VAL A 247 -60.63 4.71 22.65
CA VAL A 247 -61.23 3.36 22.68
C VAL A 247 -60.39 2.19 23.22
#